data_AF-A0A6L7MRK2-F1
#
_entry.id   AF-A0A6L7MRK2-F1
#
_cell.length_a   1.000
_cell.length_b   1.000
_cell.length_c   1.000
_cell.angle_alpha   90.00
_cell.angle_beta   90.00
_cell.angle_gamma   90.00
#
_symmetry.space_group_name_H-M   'P 1'
#
loop_
_entity.id
_entity.type
_entity.pdbx_description
1 polymer ?
#
loop_
_entity_poly.entity_id
_entity_poly.type
_entity_poly.pdbx_seq_one_letter_code
_entity_poly.pdbx_strand_id
1 'polypeptide(L)'
;MEEEGTGSGLVEQAVQLVERCWAEREVPLLLSELGSGEIGKGVRTEGVGLARFVETRLQGRVRLIKHKDVAQLIGVIPWHVDVRDEQHESGLLERTRRATPQGEGRFEVGFWAAFRKPLGSGRTRWVRSEKPVRFEDVREGFSAPDGFIQVERSFIVDPGGDANDVVESMERWSKEVDVPLGTFQRARARTSGEATDDLLGKLLATLDEDEMRRVTMPLDVVNKLRRRD
;
A
#
# COMPACT_ATOMS: atom_id res chain seq x y z
N MET A 1 5.61 0.03 -40.34
CA MET A 1 4.42 0.90 -40.16
C MET A 1 3.41 0.03 -39.43
N GLU A 2 3.60 -0.15 -38.11
CA GLU A 2 2.78 -1.02 -37.25
C GLU A 2 3.27 -0.90 -35.79
N GLU A 3 2.95 0.21 -35.10
CA GLU A 3 3.10 0.33 -33.62
C GLU A 3 2.02 1.27 -33.01
N GLU A 4 0.79 1.32 -33.56
CA GLU A 4 -0.29 2.16 -33.01
C GLU A 4 -1.30 1.40 -32.11
N GLY A 5 -1.08 0.11 -31.84
CA GLY A 5 -2.10 -0.75 -31.20
C GLY A 5 -2.14 -0.75 -29.67
N THR A 6 -1.03 -0.50 -28.97
CA THR A 6 -0.90 -0.79 -27.53
C THR A 6 -1.38 0.36 -26.63
N GLY A 7 -1.18 1.62 -27.04
CA GLY A 7 -1.55 2.78 -26.23
C GLY A 7 -3.06 3.00 -26.10
N SER A 8 -3.82 2.70 -27.16
CA SER A 8 -5.28 2.88 -27.18
C SER A 8 -5.98 1.92 -26.19
N GLY A 9 -5.49 0.68 -26.09
CA GLY A 9 -6.04 -0.30 -25.16
C GLY A 9 -5.90 0.09 -23.68
N LEU A 10 -4.77 0.68 -23.29
CA LEU A 10 -4.52 1.12 -21.90
C LEU A 10 -5.43 2.29 -21.51
N VAL A 11 -5.65 3.24 -22.42
CA VAL A 11 -6.54 4.39 -22.21
C VAL A 11 -7.97 3.90 -21.97
N GLU A 12 -8.50 3.04 -22.83
CA GLU A 12 -9.85 2.50 -22.67
C GLU A 12 -10.02 1.71 -21.38
N GLN A 13 -9.05 0.87 -21.02
CA GLN A 13 -9.08 0.12 -19.77
C GLN A 13 -9.11 1.04 -18.55
N ALA A 14 -8.31 2.10 -18.55
CA ALA A 14 -8.29 3.06 -17.45
C ALA A 14 -9.62 3.81 -17.31
N VAL A 15 -10.21 4.27 -18.43
CA VAL A 15 -11.52 4.93 -18.40
C VAL A 15 -12.61 3.98 -17.91
N GLN A 16 -12.68 2.77 -18.46
CA GLN A 16 -13.67 1.77 -18.04
C GLN A 16 -13.56 1.43 -16.55
N LEU A 17 -12.34 1.35 -16.01
CA LEU A 17 -12.12 1.09 -14.60
C LEU A 17 -12.63 2.24 -13.71
N VAL A 18 -12.36 3.50 -14.10
CA VAL A 18 -12.84 4.69 -13.39
C VAL A 18 -14.36 4.78 -13.44
N GLU A 19 -14.96 4.61 -14.63
CA GLU A 19 -16.40 4.65 -14.84
C GLU A 19 -17.12 3.56 -14.02
N ARG A 20 -16.61 2.33 -14.05
CA ARG A 20 -17.16 1.23 -13.27
C ARG A 20 -17.07 1.49 -11.76
N CYS A 21 -15.91 1.92 -11.27
CA CYS A 21 -15.72 2.23 -9.85
C CYS A 21 -16.72 3.30 -9.38
N TRP A 22 -16.90 4.35 -10.19
CA TRP A 22 -17.85 5.41 -9.89
C TRP A 22 -19.30 4.91 -9.91
N ALA A 23 -19.70 4.14 -10.93
CA ALA A 23 -21.05 3.62 -11.06
C ALA A 23 -21.44 2.66 -9.92
N GLU A 24 -20.50 1.87 -9.41
CA GLU A 24 -20.76 0.89 -8.35
C GLU A 24 -20.76 1.50 -6.94
N ARG A 25 -19.87 2.45 -6.67
CA ARG A 25 -19.58 2.91 -5.30
C ARG A 25 -19.81 4.40 -5.08
N GLU A 26 -19.98 5.18 -6.14
CA GLU A 26 -20.05 6.65 -6.12
C GLU A 26 -18.89 7.29 -5.34
N VAL A 27 -17.69 6.70 -5.47
CA VAL A 27 -16.46 7.22 -4.88
C VAL A 27 -15.36 7.31 -5.92
N PRO A 28 -14.43 8.28 -5.79
CA PRO A 28 -13.25 8.37 -6.64
C PRO A 28 -12.42 7.08 -6.61
N LEU A 29 -11.85 6.70 -7.76
CA LEU A 29 -10.84 5.64 -7.82
C LEU A 29 -9.48 6.22 -7.41
N LEU A 30 -8.80 5.62 -6.43
CA LEU A 30 -7.49 6.13 -6.02
C LEU A 30 -6.45 5.94 -7.12
N LEU A 31 -5.58 6.94 -7.30
CA LEU A 31 -4.51 6.88 -8.29
C LEU A 31 -3.56 5.71 -8.01
N SER A 32 -3.34 5.36 -6.73
CA SER A 32 -2.56 4.18 -6.33
C SER A 32 -3.20 2.87 -6.77
N GLU A 33 -4.53 2.76 -6.71
CA GLU A 33 -5.27 1.57 -7.14
C GLU A 33 -5.21 1.43 -8.66
N LEU A 34 -5.42 2.52 -9.39
CA LEU A 34 -5.25 2.59 -10.85
C LEU A 34 -3.84 2.12 -11.27
N GLY A 35 -2.82 2.43 -10.46
CA GLY A 35 -1.42 2.07 -10.70
C GLY A 35 -0.99 0.66 -10.26
N SER A 36 -1.82 -0.09 -9.53
CA SER A 36 -1.44 -1.40 -9.00
C SER A 36 -1.53 -2.56 -10.02
N GLY A 37 -2.22 -2.37 -11.14
CA GLY A 37 -2.48 -3.39 -12.15
C GLY A 37 -1.68 -3.23 -13.45
N GLU A 38 -2.22 -3.81 -14.53
CA GLU A 38 -1.64 -3.75 -15.88
C GLU A 38 -1.50 -2.31 -16.41
N ILE A 39 -2.44 -1.43 -16.05
CA ILE A 39 -2.37 0.00 -16.38
C ILE A 39 -1.08 0.61 -15.81
N GLY A 40 -0.80 0.40 -14.53
CA GLY A 40 0.41 0.93 -13.91
C GLY A 40 1.70 0.27 -14.40
N LYS A 41 1.66 -0.97 -14.90
CA LYS A 41 2.81 -1.59 -15.59
C LYS A 41 3.03 -0.94 -16.96
N GLY A 42 1.98 -0.80 -17.76
CA GLY A 42 2.03 -0.18 -19.08
C GLY A 42 2.56 1.25 -19.03
N VAL A 43 2.00 2.07 -18.14
CA VAL A 43 2.43 3.47 -17.96
C VAL A 43 3.89 3.59 -17.54
N ARG A 44 4.39 2.66 -16.69
CA ARG A 44 5.80 2.62 -16.30
C ARG A 44 6.73 2.26 -17.45
N THR A 45 6.31 1.34 -18.33
CA THR A 45 7.06 0.99 -19.55
C THR A 45 7.24 2.19 -20.46
N GLU A 46 6.26 3.10 -20.51
CA GLU A 46 6.34 4.35 -21.27
C GLU A 46 7.21 5.44 -20.60
N GLY A 47 7.69 5.22 -19.36
CA GLY A 47 8.53 6.18 -18.63
C GLY A 47 7.78 7.44 -18.14
N VAL A 48 6.45 7.41 -18.12
CA VAL A 48 5.61 8.53 -17.68
C VAL A 48 5.05 8.25 -16.29
N GLY A 49 4.94 9.29 -15.44
CA GLY A 49 4.25 9.16 -14.15
C GLY A 49 2.73 9.02 -14.33
N LEU A 50 2.07 8.23 -13.49
CA LEU A 50 0.63 7.94 -13.64
C LEU A 50 -0.27 9.18 -13.61
N ALA A 51 0.03 10.16 -12.75
CA ALA A 51 -0.71 11.43 -12.75
C ALA A 51 -0.60 12.15 -14.10
N ARG A 52 0.63 12.24 -14.64
CA ARG A 52 0.88 12.86 -15.95
C ARG A 52 0.22 12.07 -17.09
N PHE A 53 0.21 10.74 -17.02
CA PHE A 53 -0.53 9.91 -17.97
C PHE A 53 -2.03 10.26 -17.96
N VAL A 54 -2.65 10.38 -16.79
CA VAL A 54 -4.06 10.77 -16.67
C VAL A 54 -4.30 12.17 -17.24
N GLU A 55 -3.47 13.15 -16.87
CA GLU A 55 -3.61 14.53 -17.34
C GLU A 55 -3.43 14.68 -18.86
N THR A 56 -2.56 13.87 -19.47
CA THR A 56 -2.20 14.02 -20.90
C THR A 56 -2.96 13.08 -21.84
N ARG A 57 -3.21 11.84 -21.43
CA ARG A 57 -3.81 10.80 -22.30
C ARG A 57 -5.29 10.58 -22.02
N LEU A 58 -5.75 10.87 -20.80
CA LEU A 58 -7.14 10.67 -20.39
C LEU A 58 -7.92 11.99 -20.29
N GLN A 59 -7.34 13.08 -20.80
CA GLN A 59 -7.92 14.42 -20.79
C GLN A 59 -9.32 14.43 -21.43
N GLY A 60 -10.28 15.07 -20.76
CA GLY A 60 -11.66 15.19 -21.22
C GLY A 60 -12.51 13.93 -21.04
N ARG A 61 -11.94 12.82 -20.55
CA ARG A 61 -12.69 11.59 -20.21
C ARG A 61 -12.73 11.33 -18.72
N VAL A 62 -11.63 11.64 -18.03
CA VAL A 62 -11.55 11.61 -16.57
C VAL A 62 -10.86 12.88 -16.08
N ARG A 63 -10.98 13.17 -14.79
CA ARG A 63 -10.22 14.23 -14.13
C ARG A 63 -9.61 13.75 -12.83
N LEU A 64 -8.45 14.33 -12.50
CA LEU A 64 -7.82 14.16 -11.20
C LEU A 64 -8.48 15.10 -10.18
N ILE A 65 -8.68 14.58 -8.98
CA ILE A 65 -9.05 15.36 -7.81
C ILE A 65 -8.00 15.12 -6.73
N LYS A 66 -7.72 16.14 -5.92
CA LYS A 66 -6.64 16.10 -4.92
C LYS A 66 -7.18 16.44 -3.56
N HIS A 67 -6.73 15.73 -2.53
CA HIS A 67 -7.08 16.07 -1.17
C HIS A 67 -6.30 17.32 -0.75
N LYS A 68 -6.99 18.31 -0.15
CA LYS A 68 -6.39 19.59 0.25
C LYS A 68 -5.21 19.43 1.22
N ASP A 69 -5.38 18.58 2.23
CA ASP A 69 -4.41 18.43 3.32
C ASP A 69 -3.49 17.20 3.18
N VAL A 70 -3.73 16.31 2.20
CA VAL A 70 -3.05 15.01 2.10
C VAL A 70 -2.56 14.84 0.67
N ALA A 71 -1.34 15.34 0.40
CA ALA A 71 -0.79 15.42 -0.96
C ALA A 71 -0.74 14.07 -1.69
N GLN A 72 -0.52 12.96 -0.96
CA GLN A 72 -0.52 11.61 -1.54
C GLN A 72 -1.90 11.04 -1.88
N LEU A 73 -2.98 11.65 -1.38
CA LEU A 73 -4.35 11.19 -1.61
C LEU A 73 -4.90 11.88 -2.86
N ILE A 74 -4.69 11.21 -4.00
CA ILE A 74 -5.13 11.66 -5.32
C ILE A 74 -6.10 10.62 -5.86
N GLY A 75 -7.25 11.07 -6.34
CA GLY A 75 -8.25 10.22 -6.97
C GLY A 75 -8.53 10.63 -8.41
N VAL A 76 -9.22 9.74 -9.11
CA VAL A 76 -9.64 9.90 -10.50
C VAL A 76 -11.14 9.68 -10.54
N ILE A 77 -11.85 10.61 -11.19
CA ILE A 77 -13.31 10.56 -11.40
C ILE A 77 -13.64 10.77 -12.88
N PRO A 78 -14.82 10.32 -13.35
CA PRO A 78 -15.27 10.62 -14.70
C PRO A 78 -15.38 12.13 -14.95
N TRP A 79 -15.10 12.58 -16.18
CA TRP A 79 -15.10 14.00 -16.53
C TRP A 79 -16.47 14.66 -16.35
N HIS A 80 -17.55 13.90 -16.57
CA HIS A 80 -18.92 14.39 -16.53
C HIS A 80 -19.47 14.57 -15.10
N VAL A 81 -18.74 14.13 -14.07
CA VAL A 81 -19.16 14.28 -12.68
C VAL A 81 -18.85 15.69 -12.20
N ASP A 82 -19.90 16.45 -11.88
CA ASP A 82 -19.79 17.78 -11.29
C ASP A 82 -19.50 17.68 -9.78
N VAL A 83 -18.32 18.17 -9.37
CA VAL A 83 -17.93 18.30 -7.97
C VAL A 83 -17.60 19.76 -7.77
N ARG A 84 -18.46 20.44 -7.00
CA ARG A 84 -18.63 21.90 -7.06
C ARG A 84 -17.54 22.69 -6.33
N ASP A 85 -16.72 22.06 -5.49
CA ASP A 85 -15.59 22.70 -4.81
C ASP A 85 -14.53 21.71 -4.27
N GLU A 86 -13.36 22.24 -3.87
CA GLU A 86 -12.22 21.49 -3.31
C GLU A 86 -12.53 20.79 -1.97
N GLN A 87 -13.48 21.31 -1.18
CA GLN A 87 -13.89 20.70 0.08
C GLN A 87 -14.69 19.41 -0.17
N HIS A 88 -15.56 19.42 -1.18
CA HIS A 88 -16.28 18.24 -1.65
C HIS A 88 -15.33 17.20 -2.25
N GLU A 89 -14.29 17.62 -3.00
CA GLU A 89 -13.27 16.69 -3.51
C GLU A 89 -12.52 15.98 -2.37
N SER A 90 -12.09 16.73 -1.36
CA SER A 90 -11.42 16.15 -0.18
C SER A 90 -12.35 15.20 0.58
N GLY A 91 -13.62 15.58 0.76
CA GLY A 91 -14.63 14.74 1.39
C GLY A 91 -14.90 13.42 0.64
N LEU A 92 -14.93 13.47 -0.70
CA LEU A 92 -15.06 12.27 -1.54
C LEU A 92 -13.84 11.35 -1.40
N LEU A 93 -12.64 11.92 -1.39
CA LEU A 93 -11.41 11.13 -1.21
C LEU A 93 -11.30 10.50 0.17
N GLU A 94 -11.75 11.19 1.22
CA GLU A 94 -11.83 10.61 2.56
C GLU A 94 -12.90 9.50 2.65
N ARG A 95 -14.02 9.63 1.93
CA ARG A 95 -14.98 8.53 1.77
C ARG A 95 -14.35 7.35 1.05
N THR A 96 -13.62 7.57 -0.05
CA THR A 96 -12.86 6.50 -0.71
C THR A 96 -11.89 5.85 0.25
N ARG A 97 -11.10 6.64 0.98
CA ARG A 97 -10.09 6.12 1.93
C ARG A 97 -10.70 5.29 3.06
N ARG A 98 -11.93 5.60 3.49
CA ARG A 98 -12.69 4.81 4.46
C ARG A 98 -13.33 3.57 3.84
N ALA A 99 -13.73 3.66 2.58
CA ALA A 99 -14.35 2.56 1.83
C ALA A 99 -13.32 1.60 1.20
N THR A 100 -12.08 2.04 0.98
CA THR A 100 -10.97 1.17 0.61
C THR A 100 -10.58 0.39 1.87
N PRO A 101 -10.58 -0.94 1.82
CA PRO A 101 -10.27 -1.75 2.99
C PRO A 101 -8.90 -1.39 3.56
N GLN A 102 -8.86 -0.89 4.79
CA GLN A 102 -7.64 -0.32 5.39
C GLN A 102 -6.56 -1.37 5.76
N GLY A 103 -6.68 -2.62 5.31
CA GLY A 103 -5.83 -3.73 5.75
C GLY A 103 -4.61 -4.02 4.87
N GLU A 104 -4.76 -4.01 3.55
CA GLU A 104 -3.82 -4.71 2.65
C GLU A 104 -2.40 -4.09 2.62
N GLY A 105 -2.29 -2.79 2.91
CA GLY A 105 -1.02 -2.08 3.01
C GLY A 105 -0.40 -2.04 4.43
N ARG A 106 -1.18 -2.37 5.47
CA ARG A 106 -0.74 -2.26 6.87
C ARG A 106 0.11 -3.45 7.31
N PHE A 107 -0.13 -4.63 6.73
CA PHE A 107 0.49 -5.88 7.14
C PHE A 107 1.53 -6.38 6.13
N GLU A 108 2.54 -7.10 6.63
CA GLU A 108 3.54 -7.78 5.82
C GLU A 108 2.84 -8.64 4.76
N VAL A 109 3.36 -8.64 3.52
CA VAL A 109 2.71 -9.31 2.37
C VAL A 109 2.48 -10.80 2.67
N GLY A 110 3.46 -11.45 3.30
CA GLY A 110 3.36 -12.86 3.69
C GLY A 110 2.26 -13.12 4.72
N PHE A 111 2.12 -12.23 5.71
CA PHE A 111 1.05 -12.33 6.71
C PHE A 111 -0.31 -12.15 6.06
N TRP A 112 -0.48 -11.09 5.26
CA TRP A 112 -1.72 -10.82 4.55
C TRP A 112 -2.16 -12.00 3.68
N ALA A 113 -1.23 -12.54 2.90
CA ALA A 113 -1.48 -13.68 2.03
C ALA A 113 -1.89 -14.95 2.80
N ALA A 114 -1.47 -15.11 4.05
CA ALA A 114 -1.81 -16.27 4.87
C ALA A 114 -3.31 -16.36 5.18
N PHE A 115 -4.01 -15.24 5.26
CA PHE A 115 -5.45 -15.20 5.56
C PHE A 115 -6.32 -15.06 4.31
N ARG A 116 -5.72 -14.70 3.17
CA ARG A 116 -6.45 -14.43 1.91
C ARG A 116 -6.31 -15.52 0.85
N LYS A 117 -5.20 -16.27 0.84
CA LYS A 117 -5.00 -17.32 -0.17
C LYS A 117 -5.88 -18.53 0.13
N PRO A 118 -6.51 -19.17 -0.86
CA PRO A 118 -7.22 -20.43 -0.63
C PRO A 118 -6.30 -21.48 0.00
N LEU A 119 -6.83 -22.28 0.93
CA LEU A 119 -6.12 -23.42 1.52
C LEU A 119 -6.63 -24.72 0.90
N GLY A 120 -5.74 -25.44 0.21
CA GLY A 120 -6.07 -26.73 -0.39
C GLY A 120 -6.62 -27.75 0.64
N SER A 121 -7.41 -28.72 0.17
CA SER A 121 -7.88 -29.82 1.01
C SER A 121 -6.71 -30.66 1.53
N GLY A 122 -6.78 -31.14 2.78
CA GLY A 122 -5.73 -31.97 3.38
C GLY A 122 -4.45 -31.20 3.69
N ARG A 123 -4.54 -29.88 3.90
CA ARG A 123 -3.42 -29.02 4.25
C ARG A 123 -3.76 -28.14 5.44
N THR A 124 -2.73 -27.84 6.22
CA THR A 124 -2.73 -26.92 7.34
C THR A 124 -1.83 -25.74 7.03
N ARG A 125 -2.30 -24.52 7.30
CA ARG A 125 -1.52 -23.30 7.09
C ARG A 125 -0.75 -22.92 8.35
N TRP A 126 0.49 -22.49 8.16
CA TRP A 126 1.41 -22.09 9.20
C TRP A 126 2.00 -20.71 8.87
N VAL A 127 2.12 -19.82 9.84
CA VAL A 127 2.70 -18.47 9.71
C VAL A 127 3.92 -18.33 10.62
N ARG A 128 5.01 -17.78 10.09
CA ARG A 128 6.19 -17.41 10.89
C ARG A 128 6.00 -16.03 11.51
N SER A 129 6.18 -15.92 12.82
CA SER A 129 6.11 -14.63 13.55
C SER A 129 7.39 -13.79 13.40
N GLU A 130 8.53 -14.44 13.22
CA GLU A 130 9.81 -13.79 13.00
C GLU A 130 9.97 -13.27 11.56
N LYS A 131 10.81 -12.24 11.40
CA LYS A 131 11.15 -11.72 10.07
C LYS A 131 12.15 -12.66 9.36
N PRO A 132 11.99 -12.88 8.04
CA PRO A 132 10.92 -12.38 7.19
C PRO A 132 9.59 -13.12 7.43
N VAL A 133 8.51 -12.36 7.58
CA VAL A 133 7.17 -12.90 7.80
C VAL A 133 6.70 -13.61 6.54
N ARG A 134 6.44 -14.91 6.65
CA ARG A 134 5.99 -15.77 5.55
C ARG A 134 5.02 -16.84 6.08
N PHE A 135 4.30 -17.48 5.17
CA PHE A 135 3.42 -18.60 5.49
C PHE A 135 3.75 -19.81 4.63
N GLU A 136 3.43 -21.00 5.14
CA GLU A 136 3.65 -22.28 4.49
C GLU A 136 2.41 -23.17 4.66
N ASP A 137 2.01 -23.87 3.60
CA ASP A 137 0.90 -24.81 3.62
C ASP A 137 1.45 -26.24 3.62
N VAL A 138 1.37 -26.89 4.78
CA VAL A 138 1.92 -28.23 5.04
C VAL A 138 0.80 -29.25 4.91
N ARG A 139 1.10 -30.47 4.43
CA ARG A 139 0.12 -31.56 4.37
C ARG A 139 -0.32 -31.94 5.80
N GLU A 140 -1.61 -32.24 5.97
CA GLU A 140 -2.12 -32.76 7.24
C GLU A 140 -1.35 -34.01 7.67
N GLY A 141 -1.06 -34.12 8.97
CA GLY A 141 -0.27 -35.20 9.56
C GLY A 141 1.25 -35.02 9.52
N PHE A 142 1.77 -33.97 8.87
CA PHE A 142 3.19 -33.60 8.96
C PHE A 142 3.42 -32.61 10.11
N SER A 143 4.64 -32.58 10.64
CA SER A 143 5.02 -31.70 11.75
C SER A 143 5.01 -30.23 11.36
N ALA A 144 4.70 -29.38 12.34
CA ALA A 144 4.83 -27.94 12.22
C ALA A 144 6.26 -27.54 11.85
N PRO A 145 6.48 -26.59 10.93
CA PRO A 145 7.79 -26.01 10.72
C PRO A 145 8.25 -25.23 11.97
N ASP A 146 9.55 -25.28 12.26
CA ASP A 146 10.11 -24.60 13.44
C ASP A 146 9.86 -23.09 13.42
N GLY A 147 9.31 -22.56 14.51
CA GLY A 147 9.01 -21.13 14.66
C GLY A 147 7.76 -20.65 13.91
N PHE A 148 6.92 -21.57 13.44
CA PHE A 148 5.63 -21.24 12.82
C PHE A 148 4.45 -21.51 13.76
N ILE A 149 3.39 -20.75 13.56
CA ILE A 149 2.14 -20.78 14.31
C ILE A 149 1.03 -21.17 13.35
N GLN A 150 0.18 -22.12 13.76
CA GLN A 150 -0.92 -22.59 12.92
C GLN A 150 -1.96 -21.49 12.69
N VAL A 151 -2.46 -21.40 11.46
CA VAL A 151 -3.65 -20.61 11.10
C VAL A 151 -4.76 -21.60 10.78
N GLU A 152 -5.77 -21.67 11.63
CA GLU A 152 -6.92 -22.55 11.37
C GLU A 152 -7.68 -22.12 10.12
N ARG A 153 -8.32 -23.08 9.45
CA ARG A 153 -9.11 -22.84 8.24
C ARG A 153 -10.23 -21.83 8.47
N SER A 154 -10.79 -21.79 9.68
CA SER A 154 -11.83 -20.84 10.11
C SER A 154 -11.38 -19.37 10.07
N PHE A 155 -10.07 -19.11 10.06
CA PHE A 155 -9.50 -17.78 9.91
C PHE A 155 -9.13 -17.41 8.47
N ILE A 156 -9.21 -18.35 7.52
CA ILE A 156 -8.85 -18.09 6.13
C ILE A 156 -10.11 -17.62 5.39
N VAL A 157 -10.08 -16.38 4.92
CA VAL A 157 -11.18 -15.75 4.19
C VAL A 157 -11.14 -16.19 2.73
N ASP A 158 -12.32 -16.45 2.16
CA ASP A 158 -12.45 -16.90 0.78
C ASP A 158 -11.90 -15.87 -0.24
N PRO A 159 -11.39 -16.36 -1.39
CA PRO A 159 -10.92 -15.51 -2.47
C PRO A 159 -12.11 -14.70 -3.05
N GLY A 160 -12.24 -13.45 -2.61
CA GLY A 160 -13.33 -12.55 -2.97
C GLY A 160 -13.97 -11.84 -1.78
N GLY A 161 -13.64 -12.27 -0.55
CA GLY A 161 -14.08 -11.59 0.68
C GLY A 161 -13.54 -10.17 0.81
N ASP A 162 -14.21 -9.37 1.64
CA ASP A 162 -13.79 -8.01 1.95
C ASP A 162 -12.47 -8.07 2.72
N ALA A 163 -11.58 -7.12 2.45
CA ALA A 163 -10.34 -7.02 3.18
C ALA A 163 -10.55 -6.59 4.65
N ASN A 164 -11.72 -6.03 5.01
CA ASN A 164 -12.12 -5.87 6.40
C ASN A 164 -12.32 -7.22 7.10
N ASP A 165 -12.94 -8.21 6.43
CA ASP A 165 -13.12 -9.56 6.96
C ASP A 165 -11.75 -10.21 7.23
N VAL A 166 -10.78 -9.97 6.33
CA VAL A 166 -9.40 -10.45 6.48
C VAL A 166 -8.74 -9.84 7.72
N VAL A 167 -8.91 -8.54 7.97
CA VAL A 167 -8.35 -7.86 9.15
C VAL A 167 -9.01 -8.36 10.43
N GLU A 168 -10.33 -8.47 10.46
CA GLU A 168 -11.06 -9.01 11.62
C GLU A 168 -10.59 -10.43 11.93
N SER A 169 -10.42 -11.25 10.89
CA SER A 169 -9.92 -12.61 11.04
C SER A 169 -8.49 -12.65 11.63
N MET A 170 -7.59 -11.78 11.15
CA MET A 170 -6.23 -11.64 11.71
C MET A 170 -6.25 -11.20 13.17
N GLU A 171 -7.12 -10.25 13.55
CA GLU A 171 -7.25 -9.76 14.92
C GLU A 171 -7.73 -10.86 15.86
N ARG A 172 -8.75 -11.62 15.45
CA ARG A 172 -9.24 -12.77 16.24
C ARG A 172 -8.18 -13.85 16.37
N TRP A 173 -7.51 -14.23 15.28
CA TRP A 173 -6.44 -15.23 15.30
C TRP A 173 -5.29 -14.78 16.21
N SER A 174 -4.83 -13.54 16.06
CA SER A 174 -3.75 -12.93 16.84
C SER A 174 -4.05 -12.97 18.35
N LYS A 175 -5.30 -12.72 18.72
CA LYS A 175 -5.76 -12.82 20.11
C LYS A 175 -5.81 -14.27 20.61
N GLU A 176 -6.22 -15.21 19.77
CA GLU A 176 -6.30 -16.63 20.15
C GLU A 176 -4.93 -17.26 20.41
N VAL A 177 -3.93 -16.89 19.60
CA VAL A 177 -2.56 -17.42 19.73
C VAL A 177 -1.66 -16.56 20.64
N ASP A 178 -2.21 -15.52 21.28
CA ASP A 178 -1.52 -14.57 22.15
C ASP A 178 -0.25 -13.93 21.51
N VAL A 179 -0.35 -13.58 20.22
CA VAL A 179 0.74 -12.88 19.51
C VAL A 179 0.26 -11.50 19.11
N PRO A 180 0.94 -10.41 19.53
CA PRO A 180 0.53 -9.05 19.17
C PRO A 180 0.47 -8.83 17.66
N LEU A 181 -0.66 -8.34 17.15
CA LEU A 181 -0.86 -8.04 15.74
C LEU A 181 0.18 -7.05 15.17
N GLY A 182 0.75 -6.20 16.03
CA GLY A 182 1.85 -5.28 15.70
C GLY A 182 3.10 -5.98 15.14
N THR A 183 3.33 -7.25 15.51
CA THR A 183 4.46 -8.07 15.04
C THR A 183 4.47 -8.24 13.52
N PHE A 184 3.28 -8.23 12.91
CA PHE A 184 3.08 -8.49 11.49
C PHE A 184 2.85 -7.23 10.66
N GLN A 185 2.91 -6.04 11.27
CA GLN A 185 2.76 -4.80 10.54
C GLN A 185 4.01 -4.55 9.70
N ARG A 186 3.82 -4.02 8.47
CA ARG A 186 4.97 -3.55 7.70
C ARG A 186 5.67 -2.48 8.51
N ALA A 187 6.99 -2.54 8.54
CA ALA A 187 7.75 -1.36 8.93
C ALA A 187 7.27 -0.23 8.02
N ARG A 188 6.64 0.79 8.61
CA ARG A 188 6.38 2.02 7.86
C ARG A 188 7.74 2.41 7.28
N ALA A 189 7.83 2.51 5.96
CA ALA A 189 8.97 3.17 5.35
C ALA A 189 9.02 4.53 6.06
N ARG A 190 9.98 4.70 6.97
CA ARG A 190 10.17 5.95 7.68
C ARG A 190 10.36 6.97 6.57
N THR A 191 9.33 7.77 6.31
CA THR A 191 9.51 9.06 5.66
C THR A 191 10.59 9.75 6.48
N SER A 192 11.78 9.77 5.90
CA SER A 192 13.00 10.44 6.32
C SER A 192 12.73 11.63 7.25
N GLY A 193 12.70 11.38 8.56
CA GLY A 193 12.34 12.38 9.56
C GLY A 193 12.40 11.86 11.00
N GLU A 194 12.29 10.55 11.20
CA GLU A 194 12.52 9.94 12.51
C GLU A 194 14.00 9.53 12.61
N ALA A 195 14.73 10.22 13.49
CA ALA A 195 16.16 10.08 13.75
C ALA A 195 16.58 8.61 13.70
N THR A 196 17.31 8.28 12.64
CA THR A 196 18.00 7.02 12.47
C THR A 196 18.96 6.84 13.66
N ASP A 197 19.07 5.60 14.11
CA ASP A 197 20.09 5.11 15.04
C ASP A 197 21.52 5.18 14.44
N ASP A 198 21.68 6.01 13.39
CA ASP A 198 22.93 6.30 12.72
C ASP A 198 23.78 7.24 13.59
N LEU A 199 25.09 7.17 13.40
CA LEU A 199 26.04 7.94 14.20
C LEU A 199 25.76 9.46 14.14
N LEU A 200 25.21 9.93 13.02
CA LEU A 200 24.84 11.33 12.83
C LEU A 200 23.65 11.72 13.71
N GLY A 201 22.62 10.88 13.78
CA GLY A 201 21.46 11.06 14.66
C GLY A 201 21.88 11.05 16.12
N LYS A 202 22.81 10.17 16.50
CA LYS A 202 23.41 10.16 17.85
C LYS A 202 24.20 11.42 18.16
N LEU A 203 25.02 11.90 17.22
CA LEU A 203 25.77 13.16 17.36
C LEU A 203 24.83 14.37 17.47
N LEU A 204 23.84 14.46 16.60
CA LEU A 204 22.88 15.56 16.60
C LEU A 204 22.01 15.57 17.85
N ALA A 205 21.67 14.40 18.41
CA ALA A 205 20.92 14.29 19.66
C ALA A 205 21.72 14.74 20.90
N THR A 206 23.05 14.81 20.82
CA THR A 206 23.90 15.29 21.92
C THR A 206 24.16 16.79 21.90
N LEU A 207 23.83 17.47 20.80
CA LEU A 207 24.08 18.91 20.64
C LEU A 207 22.84 19.70 21.07
N ASP A 208 23.06 20.78 21.82
CA ASP A 208 22.00 21.73 22.13
C ASP A 208 21.72 22.71 20.97
N GLU A 209 20.69 23.54 21.12
CA GLU A 209 20.24 24.44 20.04
C GLU A 209 21.29 25.52 19.67
N ASP A 210 22.09 25.95 20.64
CA ASP A 210 23.16 26.94 20.42
C ASP A 210 24.37 26.30 19.74
N GLU A 211 24.69 25.05 20.08
CA GLU A 211 25.72 24.25 19.44
C GLU A 211 25.35 23.90 17.99
N MET A 212 24.10 23.48 17.74
CA MET A 212 23.60 23.21 16.39
C MET A 212 23.75 24.42 15.45
N ARG A 213 23.57 25.63 15.98
CA ARG A 213 23.72 26.88 15.18
C ARG A 213 25.18 27.21 14.85
N ARG A 214 26.14 26.73 15.65
CA ARG A 214 27.58 27.01 15.47
C ARG A 214 28.28 25.95 14.63
N VAL A 215 27.72 24.75 14.54
CA VAL A 215 28.31 23.65 13.78
C VAL A 215 27.98 23.78 12.30
N THR A 216 28.95 24.25 11.52
CA THR A 216 28.93 24.11 10.05
C THR A 216 29.66 22.84 9.65
N MET A 217 28.92 21.83 9.17
CA MET A 217 29.51 20.61 8.60
C MET A 217 29.50 20.65 7.07
N PRO A 218 30.64 20.37 6.42
CA PRO A 218 30.70 20.14 4.99
C PRO A 218 29.81 18.96 4.56
N LEU A 219 29.20 19.08 3.38
CA LEU A 219 28.23 18.09 2.88
C LEU A 219 28.86 16.70 2.67
N ASP A 220 30.15 16.62 2.36
CA ASP A 220 30.86 15.34 2.21
C ASP A 220 31.02 14.60 3.55
N VAL A 221 31.18 15.32 4.66
CA VAL A 221 31.23 14.75 6.02
C VAL A 221 29.87 14.20 6.42
N VAL A 222 28.79 14.96 6.17
CA VAL A 222 27.40 14.49 6.41
C VAL A 222 27.13 13.20 5.63
N ASN A 223 27.54 13.15 4.37
CA ASN A 223 27.36 11.97 3.53
C ASN A 223 28.20 10.77 4.00
N LYS A 224 29.42 10.98 4.50
CA LYS A 224 30.25 9.92 5.09
C LYS A 224 29.63 9.37 6.37
N LEU A 225 29.08 10.24 7.24
CA LEU A 225 28.45 9.84 8.50
C LEU A 225 27.14 9.07 8.28
N ARG A 226 26.38 9.36 7.23
CA ARG A 226 25.14 8.62 6.88
C ARG A 226 25.38 7.26 6.20
N ARG A 227 26.60 6.98 5.73
CA ARG A 227 26.94 5.78 4.94
C ARG A 227 27.77 4.76 5.71
N ARG A 228 28.10 5.04 6.96
CA ARG A 228 28.98 4.21 7.77
C ARG A 228 28.14 3.34 8.70
N ASP A 229 27.46 2.37 8.09
CA ASP A 229 26.90 1.16 8.72
C ASP A 229 27.18 -0.03 7.81
#